data_AF-A0A4S8N3I8-F1
#
_entry.id   AF-A0A4S8N3I8-F1
#
_cell.length_a   1.000
_cell.length_b   1.000
_cell.length_c   1.000
_cell.angle_alpha   90.00
_cell.angle_beta   90.00
_cell.angle_gamma   90.00
#
_symmetry.space_group_name_H-M   'P 1'
#
loop_
_entity.id
_entity.type
_entity.pdbx_description
1 polymer ?
#
loop_
_entity_poly.entity_id
_entity_poly.type
_entity_poly.pdbx_seq_one_letter_code
_entity_poly.pdbx_strand_id
1 'polypeptide(L)'
;MKPLYWIAIGLIVVVFTGAPDDKWDVAEIVGNAFVLIGWVQLSRALPDLPLRLTLSYLAVLALVVAAATSPPDARAWLDDAEPAVVWASSLPALGFQAVLCHALAGRAQARRVRSGVWWRIAEVAIVLALVANPLADGAGWTWLKDIGIGAVGLAGVLLVIILCIAHGPATWAGGPPPPPEPAEPAEPEKQT
;
A
#
# COMPACT_ATOMS: atom_id res chain seq x y z
N MET A 1 3.57 -15.82 6.07
CA MET A 1 4.05 -14.47 6.43
C MET A 1 2.86 -13.59 6.80
N LYS A 2 3.08 -12.49 7.51
CA LYS A 2 2.01 -11.57 7.93
C LYS A 2 1.49 -10.78 6.71
N PRO A 3 0.18 -10.50 6.59
CA PRO A 3 -0.39 -9.89 5.38
C PRO A 3 0.26 -8.57 4.99
N LEU A 4 0.48 -7.68 5.96
CA LEU A 4 1.10 -6.37 5.70
C LEU A 4 2.57 -6.48 5.27
N TYR A 5 3.27 -7.55 5.61
CA TYR A 5 4.66 -7.73 5.15
C TYR A 5 4.71 -8.04 3.67
N TRP A 6 3.76 -8.80 3.13
CA TRP A 6 3.65 -9.00 1.69
C TRP A 6 3.38 -7.69 0.95
N ILE A 7 2.48 -6.86 1.48
CA ILE A 7 2.20 -5.54 0.90
C ILE A 7 3.46 -4.66 0.94
N ALA A 8 4.15 -4.59 2.09
CA ALA A 8 5.39 -3.82 2.22
C ALA A 8 6.46 -4.29 1.23
N ILE A 9 6.71 -5.60 1.12
CA ILE A 9 7.68 -6.16 0.19
C ILE A 9 7.30 -5.80 -1.25
N GLY A 10 6.03 -5.94 -1.62
CA GLY A 10 5.57 -5.59 -2.96
C GLY A 10 5.82 -4.12 -3.31
N LEU A 11 5.47 -3.22 -2.39
CA LEU A 11 5.72 -1.78 -2.55
C LEU A 11 7.21 -1.45 -2.58
N ILE A 12 8.04 -2.12 -1.78
CA ILE A 12 9.51 -1.94 -1.81
C ILE A 12 10.06 -2.36 -3.18
N VAL A 13 9.61 -3.48 -3.73
CA VAL A 13 10.05 -3.95 -5.05
C VAL A 13 9.70 -2.92 -6.12
N VAL A 14 8.45 -2.43 -6.15
CA VAL A 14 8.00 -1.39 -7.09
C VAL A 14 8.82 -0.10 -6.96
N VAL A 15 9.01 0.40 -5.73
CA VAL A 15 9.62 1.72 -5.50
C VAL A 15 11.13 1.71 -5.71
N PHE A 16 11.82 0.64 -5.34
CA PHE A 16 13.29 0.60 -5.33
C PHE A 16 13.91 -0.20 -6.47
N THR A 17 13.12 -0.81 -7.33
CA THR A 17 13.61 -1.59 -8.47
C THR A 17 13.17 -0.94 -9.76
N GLY A 18 14.11 -0.34 -10.50
CA GLY A 18 13.84 0.18 -11.83
C GLY A 18 13.83 -0.94 -12.88
N ALA A 19 13.00 -0.76 -13.90
CA ALA A 19 13.03 -1.59 -15.09
C ALA A 19 14.36 -1.41 -15.86
N PRO A 20 14.99 -2.49 -16.37
CA PRO A 20 16.05 -2.34 -17.36
C PRO A 20 15.47 -1.81 -18.67
N ASP A 21 16.15 -0.86 -19.30
CA ASP A 21 15.64 -0.11 -20.47
C ASP A 21 15.05 -1.02 -21.57
N ASP A 22 15.75 -2.08 -21.98
CA ASP A 22 15.32 -2.97 -23.09
C ASP A 22 14.62 -4.27 -22.65
N LYS A 23 14.17 -4.39 -21.39
CA LYS A 23 13.61 -5.64 -20.86
C LYS A 23 12.19 -5.47 -20.34
N TRP A 24 11.56 -6.59 -19.99
CA TRP A 24 10.30 -6.53 -19.26
C TRP A 24 10.55 -5.97 -17.85
N ASP A 25 9.65 -5.10 -17.40
CA ASP A 25 9.62 -4.67 -16.00
C ASP A 25 8.98 -5.75 -15.14
N VAL A 26 9.78 -6.77 -14.85
CA VAL A 26 9.36 -7.89 -13.99
C VAL A 26 9.16 -7.41 -12.56
N ALA A 27 9.85 -6.36 -12.13
CA ALA A 27 9.76 -5.85 -10.77
C ALA A 27 8.38 -5.25 -10.51
N GLU A 28 7.85 -4.44 -11.42
CA GLU A 28 6.52 -3.85 -11.30
C GLU A 28 5.44 -4.94 -11.20
N ILE A 29 5.53 -5.98 -12.03
CA ILE A 29 4.59 -7.12 -12.00
C ILE A 29 4.70 -7.89 -10.67
N VAL A 30 5.92 -8.28 -10.30
CA VAL A 30 6.16 -9.09 -9.09
C VAL A 30 5.79 -8.31 -7.82
N GLY A 31 6.11 -7.02 -7.79
CA GLY A 31 5.76 -6.14 -6.68
C GLY A 31 4.25 -6.02 -6.50
N ASN A 32 3.49 -5.74 -7.56
CA ASN A 32 2.03 -5.71 -7.51
C ASN A 32 1.41 -7.09 -7.19
N ALA A 33 2.03 -8.19 -7.63
CA ALA A 33 1.60 -9.53 -7.25
C ALA A 33 1.75 -9.78 -5.74
N PHE A 34 2.85 -9.33 -5.12
CA PHE A 34 3.01 -9.40 -3.66
C PHE A 34 2.00 -8.53 -2.93
N VAL A 35 1.68 -7.34 -3.43
CA VAL A 35 0.61 -6.50 -2.88
C VAL A 35 -0.74 -7.24 -2.93
N LEU A 36 -1.08 -7.86 -4.05
CA LEU A 36 -2.32 -8.64 -4.20
C LEU A 36 -2.35 -9.85 -3.25
N ILE A 37 -1.25 -10.58 -3.12
CA ILE A 37 -1.12 -11.71 -2.17
C ILE A 37 -1.32 -11.23 -0.73
N GLY A 38 -0.72 -10.11 -0.37
CA GLY A 38 -0.87 -9.47 0.94
C GLY A 38 -2.30 -9.03 1.19
N TRP A 39 -2.96 -8.44 0.19
CA TRP A 39 -4.36 -8.06 0.23
C TRP A 39 -5.29 -9.28 0.44
N VAL A 40 -5.11 -10.34 -0.34
CA VAL A 40 -5.92 -11.57 -0.21
C VAL A 40 -5.80 -12.14 1.20
N GLN A 41 -4.59 -12.19 1.77
CA GLN A 41 -4.40 -12.63 3.16
C GLN A 41 -5.04 -11.68 4.17
N LEU A 42 -4.90 -10.37 3.99
CA LEU A 42 -5.46 -9.36 4.88
C LEU A 42 -6.99 -9.40 4.88
N SER A 43 -7.60 -9.53 3.70
CA SER A 43 -9.05 -9.59 3.52
C SER A 43 -9.68 -10.84 4.13
N ARG A 44 -8.91 -11.93 4.27
CA ARG A 44 -9.29 -13.16 4.97
C ARG A 44 -9.14 -13.03 6.48
N ALA A 45 -8.05 -12.40 6.93
CA ALA A 45 -7.80 -12.16 8.36
C ALA A 45 -8.78 -11.14 8.95
N LEU A 46 -9.22 -10.16 8.15
CA LEU A 46 -10.09 -9.06 8.54
C LEU A 46 -11.34 -9.02 7.63
N PRO A 47 -12.34 -9.90 7.82
CA PRO A 47 -13.52 -9.97 6.96
C PRO A 47 -14.40 -8.71 7.05
N ASP A 48 -14.35 -7.99 8.16
CA ASP A 48 -15.16 -6.77 8.37
C ASP A 48 -14.42 -5.48 8.01
N LEU A 49 -13.32 -5.58 7.23
CA LEU A 49 -12.62 -4.39 6.76
C LEU A 49 -13.57 -3.58 5.84
N PRO A 50 -13.72 -2.26 6.01
CA PRO A 50 -14.49 -1.45 5.09
C PRO A 50 -13.87 -1.47 3.68
N LEU A 51 -14.70 -1.24 2.65
CA LEU A 51 -14.26 -1.08 1.25
C LEU A 51 -13.48 -2.28 0.67
N ARG A 52 -13.71 -3.50 1.18
CA ARG A 52 -13.04 -4.72 0.68
C ARG A 52 -13.17 -4.92 -0.82
N LEU A 53 -14.35 -4.68 -1.39
CA LEU A 53 -14.53 -4.82 -2.84
C LEU A 53 -13.68 -3.80 -3.59
N THR A 54 -13.70 -2.54 -3.18
CA THR A 54 -12.86 -1.47 -3.76
C THR A 54 -11.38 -1.82 -3.70
N LEU A 55 -10.89 -2.30 -2.55
CA LEU A 55 -9.50 -2.72 -2.38
C LEU A 55 -9.14 -3.91 -3.28
N SER A 56 -10.04 -4.90 -3.42
CA SER A 56 -9.84 -6.00 -4.36
C SER A 56 -9.76 -5.54 -5.80
N TYR A 57 -10.69 -4.67 -6.22
CA TYR A 57 -10.68 -4.12 -7.58
C TYR A 57 -9.41 -3.33 -7.86
N LEU A 58 -8.99 -2.46 -6.94
CA LEU A 58 -7.79 -1.64 -7.12
C LEU A 58 -6.51 -2.49 -7.12
N ALA A 59 -6.39 -3.49 -6.25
CA ALA A 59 -5.24 -4.38 -6.24
C ALA A 59 -5.12 -5.21 -7.54
N VAL A 60 -6.25 -5.73 -8.05
CA VAL A 60 -6.27 -6.47 -9.32
C VAL A 60 -5.99 -5.53 -10.48
N LEU A 61 -6.61 -4.35 -10.51
CA LEU A 61 -6.42 -3.38 -11.58
C LEU A 61 -4.97 -2.86 -11.60
N ALA A 62 -4.34 -2.64 -10.44
CA ALA A 62 -2.94 -2.27 -10.35
C ALA A 62 -2.04 -3.34 -10.96
N LEU A 63 -2.28 -4.62 -10.66
CA LEU A 63 -1.54 -5.73 -11.28
C LEU A 63 -1.78 -5.83 -12.79
N VAL A 64 -3.01 -5.61 -13.26
CA VAL A 64 -3.33 -5.62 -14.70
C VAL A 64 -2.62 -4.49 -15.42
N VAL A 65 -2.64 -3.28 -14.86
CA VAL A 65 -1.94 -2.13 -15.45
C VAL A 65 -0.44 -2.38 -15.44
N ALA A 66 0.13 -2.81 -14.31
CA ALA A 66 1.54 -3.21 -14.21
C ALA A 66 1.94 -4.22 -15.30
N ALA A 67 1.13 -5.26 -15.51
CA ALA A 67 1.39 -6.25 -16.55
C ALA A 67 1.28 -5.68 -17.97
N ALA A 68 0.32 -4.79 -18.21
CA ALA A 68 0.11 -4.16 -19.50
C ALA A 68 1.21 -3.13 -19.85
N THR A 69 1.78 -2.46 -18.85
CA THR A 69 2.81 -1.43 -19.02
C THR A 69 4.23 -1.96 -18.85
N SER A 70 4.41 -3.23 -18.49
CA SER A 70 5.72 -3.87 -18.32
C SER A 70 6.52 -4.13 -19.60
N PRO A 71 5.91 -4.45 -20.76
CA PRO A 71 6.66 -4.64 -22.01
C PRO A 71 7.47 -3.40 -22.40
N PRO A 72 8.67 -3.56 -22.99
CA PRO A 72 9.52 -2.41 -23.37
C PRO A 72 8.80 -1.45 -24.34
N ASP A 73 8.05 -1.97 -25.32
CA ASP A 73 7.29 -1.15 -26.26
C ASP A 73 6.20 -0.31 -25.57
N ALA A 74 5.57 -0.85 -24.53
CA ALA A 74 4.54 -0.14 -23.76
C ALA A 74 5.16 0.97 -22.90
N ARG A 75 6.36 0.74 -22.36
CA ARG A 75 7.11 1.76 -21.60
C ARG A 75 7.62 2.87 -22.52
N ALA A 76 8.21 2.52 -23.66
CA ALA A 76 8.62 3.50 -24.66
C ALA A 76 7.44 4.36 -25.13
N TRP A 77 6.27 3.74 -25.34
CA TRP A 77 5.05 4.49 -25.65
C TRP A 77 4.60 5.40 -24.50
N LEU A 78 4.71 4.96 -23.24
CA LEU A 78 4.39 5.79 -22.08
C LEU A 78 5.35 6.96 -21.90
N ASP A 79 6.63 6.78 -22.23
CA ASP A 79 7.64 7.84 -22.17
C ASP A 79 7.33 8.97 -23.18
N ASP A 80 6.73 8.61 -24.33
CA ASP A 80 6.25 9.56 -25.35
C ASP A 80 4.81 10.04 -25.12
N ALA A 81 4.10 9.47 -24.14
CA ALA A 81 2.68 9.77 -23.90
C ALA A 81 2.49 11.10 -23.17
N GLU A 82 1.26 11.64 -23.25
CA GLU A 82 0.89 12.82 -22.46
C GLU A 82 1.04 12.53 -20.95
N PRO A 83 1.51 13.49 -20.14
CA PRO A 83 1.69 13.31 -18.69
C PRO A 83 0.42 12.82 -17.96
N ALA A 84 -0.76 13.16 -18.47
CA ALA A 84 -2.03 12.69 -17.95
C ALA A 84 -2.19 11.15 -18.07
N VAL A 85 -1.69 10.54 -19.14
CA VAL A 85 -1.72 9.10 -19.35
C VAL A 85 -0.76 8.38 -18.39
N VAL A 86 0.45 8.92 -18.24
CA VAL A 86 1.47 8.41 -17.30
C VAL A 86 0.96 8.49 -15.85
N TRP A 87 0.28 9.57 -15.50
CA TRP A 87 -0.38 9.68 -14.19
C TRP A 87 -1.52 8.68 -14.04
N ALA A 88 -2.36 8.51 -15.06
CA ALA A 88 -3.53 7.64 -15.03
C ALA A 88 -3.16 6.17 -14.78
N SER A 89 -2.02 5.71 -15.32
CA SER A 89 -1.54 4.33 -15.11
C SER A 89 -1.20 4.04 -13.64
N SER A 90 -0.81 5.06 -12.87
CA SER A 90 -0.48 4.93 -11.44
C SER A 90 -1.70 4.96 -10.51
N LEU A 91 -2.88 5.34 -11.02
CA LEU A 91 -4.11 5.53 -10.22
C LEU A 91 -4.56 4.28 -9.46
N PRO A 92 -4.56 3.07 -10.05
CA PRO A 92 -5.02 1.89 -9.33
C PRO A 92 -4.13 1.56 -8.13
N ALA A 93 -2.81 1.67 -8.28
CA ALA A 93 -1.84 1.39 -7.24
C ALA A 93 -1.88 2.43 -6.10
N LEU A 94 -1.91 3.72 -6.44
CA LEU A 94 -2.04 4.80 -5.45
C LEU A 94 -3.40 4.79 -4.78
N GLY A 95 -4.47 4.54 -5.54
CA GLY A 95 -5.82 4.39 -5.03
C GLY A 95 -5.92 3.25 -4.02
N PHE A 96 -5.32 2.08 -4.32
CA PHE A 96 -5.27 0.97 -3.38
C PHE A 96 -4.63 1.39 -2.05
N GLN A 97 -3.48 2.06 -2.11
CA GLN A 97 -2.75 2.50 -0.91
C GLN A 97 -3.54 3.53 -0.10
N ALA A 98 -4.18 4.51 -0.74
CA ALA A 98 -5.03 5.49 -0.06
C ALA A 98 -6.21 4.83 0.66
N VAL A 99 -6.93 3.93 -0.04
CA VAL A 99 -8.07 3.21 0.55
C VAL A 99 -7.63 2.27 1.66
N LEU A 100 -6.46 1.63 1.53
CA LEU A 100 -5.90 0.76 2.57
C LEU A 100 -5.60 1.56 3.83
N CYS A 101 -4.96 2.73 3.67
CA CYS A 101 -4.67 3.64 4.76
C CYS A 101 -5.96 4.12 5.45
N HIS A 102 -6.98 4.50 4.67
CA HIS A 102 -8.29 4.88 5.19
C HIS A 102 -8.90 3.78 6.06
N ALA A 103 -8.92 2.55 5.55
CA ALA A 103 -9.51 1.40 6.22
C ALA A 103 -8.76 1.04 7.52
N LEU A 104 -7.42 1.04 7.49
CA LEU A 104 -6.59 0.74 8.66
C LEU A 104 -6.62 1.88 9.70
N ALA A 105 -6.70 3.14 9.26
CA ALA A 105 -6.87 4.28 10.15
C ALA A 105 -8.19 4.19 10.94
N GLY A 106 -9.31 3.91 10.24
CA GLY A 106 -10.61 3.74 10.89
C GLY A 106 -10.61 2.58 11.89
N ARG A 107 -9.95 1.48 11.55
CA ARG A 107 -9.83 0.32 12.44
C ARG A 107 -8.93 0.59 13.66
N ALA A 108 -7.81 1.28 13.47
CA ALA A 108 -6.94 1.72 14.55
C ALA A 108 -7.68 2.65 15.52
N GLN A 109 -8.48 3.58 14.98
CA GLN A 109 -9.29 4.50 15.78
C GLN A 109 -10.35 3.75 16.60
N ALA A 110 -11.07 2.79 16.00
CA ALA A 110 -12.04 1.95 16.70
C ALA A 110 -11.40 1.14 17.84
N ARG A 111 -10.12 0.77 17.71
CA ARG A 111 -9.33 0.07 18.73
C ARG A 111 -8.52 1.00 19.64
N ARG A 112 -8.71 2.33 19.53
CA ARG A 112 -8.00 3.37 20.29
C ARG A 112 -6.46 3.26 20.21
N VAL A 113 -5.96 2.82 19.06
CA VAL A 113 -4.51 2.70 18.80
C VAL A 113 -3.98 4.04 18.30
N ARG A 114 -3.02 4.62 19.03
CA ARG A 114 -2.44 5.94 18.72
C ARG A 114 -1.82 6.03 17.32
N SER A 115 -1.33 4.92 16.79
CA SER A 115 -0.71 4.89 15.46
C SER A 115 -1.70 5.07 14.30
N GLY A 116 -3.02 5.07 14.55
CA GLY A 116 -4.04 5.36 13.54
C GLY A 116 -3.86 6.72 12.85
N VAL A 117 -3.26 7.71 13.53
CA VAL A 117 -2.97 9.03 12.95
C VAL A 117 -1.98 8.94 11.79
N TRP A 118 -0.99 8.05 11.86
CA TRP A 118 0.03 7.93 10.81
C TRP A 118 -0.54 7.34 9.52
N TRP A 119 -1.52 6.44 9.64
CA TRP A 119 -2.26 5.95 8.48
C TRP A 119 -3.07 7.07 7.82
N ARG A 120 -3.69 7.99 8.58
CA ARG A 120 -4.35 9.17 8.01
C ARG A 120 -3.37 10.12 7.33
N ILE A 121 -2.19 10.33 7.91
CA ILE A 121 -1.15 11.16 7.29
C ILE A 121 -0.71 10.56 5.94
N ALA A 122 -0.49 9.25 5.89
CA ALA A 122 -0.15 8.56 4.64
C ALA A 122 -1.29 8.66 3.60
N GLU A 123 -2.54 8.45 4.01
CA GLU A 123 -3.72 8.63 3.16
C GLU A 123 -3.77 10.03 2.56
N VAL A 124 -3.64 11.07 3.38
CA VAL A 124 -3.67 12.46 2.91
C VAL A 124 -2.54 12.74 1.94
N ALA A 125 -1.32 12.29 2.23
CA ALA A 125 -0.18 12.47 1.33
C ALA A 125 -0.42 11.82 -0.05
N ILE A 126 -0.99 10.61 -0.08
CA ILE A 126 -1.30 9.90 -1.32
C ILE A 126 -2.46 10.56 -2.07
N VAL A 127 -3.52 10.98 -1.36
CA VAL A 127 -4.66 11.69 -1.96
C VAL A 127 -4.22 13.02 -2.57
N LEU A 128 -3.34 13.76 -1.88
CA LEU A 128 -2.75 14.98 -2.42
C LEU A 128 -1.99 14.70 -3.72
N ALA A 129 -1.17 13.64 -3.76
CA ALA A 129 -0.47 13.24 -4.98
C ALA A 129 -1.41 12.83 -6.12
N LEU A 130 -2.52 12.15 -5.80
CA LEU A 130 -3.55 11.76 -6.77
C LEU A 130 -4.19 12.98 -7.42
N VAL A 131 -4.57 14.00 -6.64
CA VAL A 131 -5.26 15.19 -7.17
C VAL A 131 -4.29 16.25 -7.72
N ALA A 132 -3.01 16.20 -7.35
CA ALA A 132 -2.06 17.23 -7.71
C ALA A 132 -1.83 17.39 -9.21
N ASN A 133 -1.69 16.30 -9.96
CA ASN A 133 -1.45 16.38 -11.40
C ASN A 133 -2.66 16.99 -12.15
N PRO A 134 -3.91 16.53 -11.93
CA PRO A 134 -5.08 17.19 -12.50
C PRO A 134 -5.22 18.66 -12.12
N LEU A 135 -4.84 19.06 -10.91
CA LEU A 135 -4.89 20.46 -10.48
C LEU A 135 -3.78 21.31 -11.12
N ALA A 136 -2.56 20.79 -11.16
CA ALA A 136 -1.43 21.49 -11.75
C ALA A 136 -1.63 21.69 -13.26
N ASP A 137 -2.01 20.62 -13.97
CA ASP A 137 -2.13 20.62 -15.43
C ASP A 137 -3.50 21.10 -15.92
N GLY A 138 -4.58 20.77 -15.20
CA GLY A 138 -5.95 21.15 -15.56
C GLY A 138 -6.38 22.51 -15.05
N ALA A 139 -5.99 22.90 -13.84
CA ALA A 139 -6.34 24.20 -13.24
C ALA A 139 -5.21 25.26 -13.34
N GLY A 140 -4.07 24.89 -13.94
CA GLY A 140 -2.92 25.79 -14.12
C GLY A 140 -2.19 26.10 -12.80
N TRP A 141 -2.33 25.27 -11.77
CA TRP A 141 -1.69 25.48 -10.47
C TRP A 141 -0.24 25.00 -10.46
N THR A 142 0.59 25.62 -11.29
CA THR A 142 2.00 25.23 -11.49
C THR A 142 2.82 25.28 -10.19
N TRP A 143 2.44 26.16 -9.25
CA TRP A 143 3.06 26.24 -7.93
C TRP A 143 3.04 24.92 -7.14
N LEU A 144 2.09 24.01 -7.42
CA LEU A 144 2.06 22.67 -6.81
C LEU A 144 3.29 21.83 -7.19
N LYS A 145 3.79 22.01 -8.41
CA LYS A 145 5.01 21.36 -8.89
C LYS A 145 6.24 21.98 -8.21
N ASP A 146 6.25 23.30 -8.06
CA ASP A 146 7.35 24.06 -7.45
C ASP A 146 7.55 23.72 -5.96
N ILE A 147 6.46 23.44 -5.23
CA ILE A 147 6.54 22.99 -3.82
C ILE A 147 6.89 21.50 -3.67
N GLY A 148 7.11 20.77 -4.77
CA GLY A 148 7.57 19.39 -4.74
C GLY A 148 6.49 18.37 -4.34
N ILE A 149 5.23 18.57 -4.76
CA ILE A 149 4.13 17.65 -4.39
C ILE A 149 4.36 16.19 -4.82
N GLY A 150 5.15 15.94 -5.85
CA GLY A 150 5.61 14.59 -6.21
C GLY A 150 6.38 13.90 -5.06
N ALA A 151 7.22 14.66 -4.35
CA ALA A 151 7.94 14.15 -3.19
C ALA A 151 6.99 13.84 -2.01
N VAL A 152 5.88 14.58 -1.87
CA VAL A 152 4.83 14.30 -0.88
C VAL A 152 4.16 12.96 -1.16
N GLY A 153 3.85 12.67 -2.43
CA GLY A 153 3.30 11.37 -2.83
C GLY A 153 4.23 10.22 -2.49
N LEU A 154 5.50 10.33 -2.89
CA LEU A 154 6.53 9.33 -2.57
C LEU A 154 6.70 9.16 -1.06
N ALA A 155 6.75 10.25 -0.29
CA ALA A 155 6.82 10.19 1.17
C ALA A 155 5.60 9.47 1.78
N GLY A 156 4.41 9.67 1.20
CA GLY A 156 3.20 8.93 1.56
C GLY A 156 3.36 7.42 1.35
N VAL A 157 3.80 7.00 0.16
CA VAL A 157 4.07 5.58 -0.17
C VAL A 157 5.11 4.98 0.77
N LEU A 158 6.21 5.69 1.03
CA LEU A 158 7.26 5.24 1.95
C LEU A 158 6.72 5.10 3.38
N LEU A 159 5.86 6.01 3.82
CA LEU A 159 5.19 5.90 5.11
C LEU A 159 4.27 4.68 5.16
N VAL A 160 3.54 4.34 4.08
CA VAL A 160 2.76 3.10 4.00
C VAL A 160 3.66 1.88 4.20
N ILE A 161 4.80 1.82 3.51
CA ILE A 161 5.78 0.73 3.67
C ILE A 161 6.19 0.59 5.14
N ILE A 162 6.60 1.69 5.77
CA ILE A 162 7.04 1.71 7.17
C ILE A 162 5.91 1.23 8.09
N LEU A 163 4.68 1.72 7.90
CA LEU A 163 3.54 1.34 8.73
C LEU A 163 3.14 -0.12 8.55
N CYS A 164 3.21 -0.65 7.32
CA CYS A 164 3.00 -2.07 7.04
C CYS A 164 4.02 -2.96 7.78
N ILE A 165 5.29 -2.55 7.83
CA ILE A 165 6.35 -3.27 8.57
C ILE A 165 6.15 -3.14 10.09
N ALA A 166 5.88 -1.93 10.58
CA ALA A 166 5.69 -1.68 12.01
C ALA A 166 4.46 -2.38 12.58
N HIS A 167 3.38 -2.45 11.81
CA HIS A 167 2.09 -3.01 12.27
C HIS A 167 1.76 -4.39 11.74
N GLY A 168 2.61 -5.00 10.91
CA GLY A 168 2.38 -6.37 10.44
C GLY A 168 2.16 -7.43 11.53
N PRO A 169 2.79 -7.35 12.73
CA PRO A 169 2.49 -8.24 13.84
C PRO A 169 1.15 -7.95 14.54
N ALA A 170 0.57 -6.78 14.35
CA ALA A 170 -0.54 -6.32 15.17
C ALA A 170 -1.84 -7.03 14.82
N THR A 171 -2.49 -7.64 15.82
CA THR A 171 -3.74 -8.40 15.65
C THR A 171 -4.88 -7.56 15.07
N TRP A 172 -4.96 -6.28 15.46
CA TRP A 172 -5.95 -5.36 14.91
C TRP A 172 -5.76 -5.12 13.41
N ALA A 173 -4.55 -5.32 12.89
CA ALA A 173 -4.15 -5.14 11.49
C ALA A 173 -3.98 -6.48 10.74
N GLY A 174 -4.57 -7.56 11.24
CA GLY A 174 -4.55 -8.89 10.60
C GLY A 174 -3.31 -9.73 10.92
N GLY A 175 -2.51 -9.32 11.91
CA GLY A 175 -1.46 -10.14 12.49
C GLY A 175 -2.03 -11.35 13.27
N PRO A 176 -1.25 -12.44 13.40
CA PRO A 176 -1.68 -13.62 14.15
C PRO A 176 -1.88 -13.29 15.63
N PRO A 177 -2.80 -13.97 16.33
CA PRO A 177 -2.96 -13.82 17.78
C PRO A 177 -1.67 -14.19 18.52
N PRO A 178 -1.39 -13.58 19.67
CA PRO A 178 -0.25 -13.97 20.49
C PRO A 178 -0.39 -15.44 20.93
N PRO A 179 0.72 -16.17 21.09
CA PRO A 179 0.68 -17.53 21.63
C PRO A 179 -0.01 -17.56 23.00
N PRO A 180 -0.73 -18.63 23.34
CA PRO A 180 -1.24 -18.80 24.70
C PRO A 180 -0.07 -18.83 25.69
N GLU A 181 -0.24 -18.14 26.81
CA GLU A 181 0.77 -18.11 27.87
C GLU A 181 0.96 -19.54 28.41
N PRO A 182 2.21 -20.01 28.63
CA PRO A 182 2.43 -21.34 29.18
C PRO A 182 1.71 -21.44 30.53
N ALA A 183 0.89 -22.48 30.70
CA ALA A 183 0.21 -22.72 31.96
C ALA A 183 1.25 -22.75 33.08
N GLU A 184 1.08 -21.86 34.06
CA GLU A 184 1.94 -21.79 35.24
C GLU A 184 1.94 -23.20 35.88
N PRO A 185 3.10 -23.83 36.10
CA PRO A 185 3.16 -25.16 36.68
C PRO A 185 2.42 -25.13 38.02
N ALA A 186 1.41 -25.99 38.17
CA ALA A 186 0.66 -26.10 39.41
C ALA A 186 1.63 -26.24 40.58
N GLU A 187 1.54 -25.31 41.52
CA GLU A 187 2.37 -25.28 42.73
C GLU A 187 2.22 -26.64 43.42
N PRO A 188 3.32 -27.35 43.74
CA PRO A 188 3.22 -28.66 44.36
C PRO A 188 2.52 -28.53 45.71
N GLU A 189 1.36 -29.16 45.80
CA GLU A 189 0.54 -29.25 47.00
C GLU A 189 1.40 -29.82 48.14
N LYS A 190 1.71 -28.98 49.13
CA LYS A 190 2.49 -29.39 50.30
C LYS A 190 1.68 -30.41 51.09
N GLN A 191 2.02 -31.69 50.93
CA GLN A 191 1.53 -32.74 51.81
C GLN A 191 2.01 -32.42 53.24
N THR A 192 1.04 -32.20 54.14
CA THR A 192 1.25 -32.00 55.59
C THR A 192 0.85 -33.26 56.33
#